data_AF-A0AAF0LNT4-F1
#
_entry.id   AF-A0AAF0LNT4-F1
#
_cell.length_a   1.000
_cell.length_b   1.000
_cell.length_c   1.000
_cell.angle_alpha   90.00
_cell.angle_beta   90.00
_cell.angle_gamma   90.00
#
_symmetry.space_group_name_H-M   'P 1'
#
loop_
_entity.id
_entity.type
_entity.pdbx_description
1 polymer ?
#
loop_
_entity_poly.entity_id
_entity_poly.type
_entity_poly.pdbx_seq_one_letter_code
_entity_poly.pdbx_strand_id
1 'polypeptide(L)'
;MDTTLPSGTTKRRIELRLVRPLFAWFARPTVTVDGVGHPAQWGTGTWAVPDDGDTVIGVYLFNRAWRFGAASVSVGGATALEYRSGLLPVGAGRLAPRG
;
A
#
# COMPACT_ATOMS: atom_id res chain seq x y z
N MET A 1 27.21 31.89 -2.97
CA MET A 1 27.28 30.57 -3.62
C MET A 1 26.05 29.81 -3.19
N ASP A 2 25.08 29.67 -4.09
CA ASP A 2 23.85 28.92 -3.87
C ASP A 2 24.21 27.47 -3.51
N THR A 3 23.94 27.09 -2.26
CA THR A 3 23.98 25.68 -1.87
C THR A 3 22.65 25.10 -2.30
N THR A 4 22.62 24.47 -3.48
CA THR A 4 21.51 23.59 -3.85
C THR A 4 21.49 22.44 -2.85
N LEU A 5 20.73 22.60 -1.75
CA LEU A 5 20.26 21.48 -0.95
C LEU A 5 19.64 20.47 -1.93
N PRO A 6 19.86 19.15 -1.78
CA PRO A 6 19.13 18.17 -2.56
C PRO A 6 17.64 18.28 -2.21
N SER A 7 16.94 19.17 -2.91
CA SER A 7 15.50 19.29 -2.93
C SER A 7 14.96 18.11 -3.72
N GLY A 8 14.89 16.95 -3.08
CA GLY A 8 14.36 15.76 -3.69
C GLY A 8 14.67 14.55 -2.84
N THR A 9 13.71 14.12 -2.04
CA THR A 9 13.67 12.74 -1.56
C THR A 9 13.78 11.84 -2.79
N THR A 10 14.90 11.13 -2.93
CA THR A 10 15.05 10.07 -3.93
C THR A 10 13.83 9.17 -3.80
N LYS A 11 13.12 8.92 -4.91
CA LYS A 11 11.97 8.04 -4.90
C LYS A 11 12.37 6.73 -5.55
N ARG A 12 12.18 5.63 -4.82
CA ARG A 12 12.32 4.29 -5.38
C ARG A 12 10.96 3.70 -5.67
N ARG A 13 10.94 2.70 -6.56
CA ARG A 13 9.72 2.00 -6.95
C ARG A 13 9.69 0.63 -6.29
N ILE A 14 8.55 0.28 -5.73
CA ILE A 14 8.29 -1.07 -5.21
C ILE A 14 7.08 -1.69 -5.88
N GLU A 15 7.02 -3.01 -5.91
CA GLU A 15 5.82 -3.75 -6.30
C GLU A 15 4.87 -3.91 -5.11
N LEU A 16 3.58 -3.76 -5.35
CA LEU A 16 2.55 -4.14 -4.39
C LEU A 16 1.52 -5.02 -5.09
N ARG A 17 1.41 -6.26 -4.63
CA ARG A 17 0.38 -7.20 -5.09
C ARG A 17 -0.83 -7.15 -4.18
N LEU A 18 -1.96 -6.73 -4.74
CA LEU A 18 -3.26 -6.65 -4.08
C LEU A 18 -4.07 -7.90 -4.43
N VAL A 19 -4.16 -8.86 -3.51
CA VAL A 19 -4.91 -10.10 -3.73
C VAL A 19 -6.39 -9.83 -3.52
N ARG A 20 -7.20 -10.11 -4.56
CA ARG A 20 -8.64 -9.93 -4.50
C ARG A 20 -9.28 -10.99 -3.60
N PRO A 21 -10.00 -10.61 -2.53
CA PRO A 21 -10.80 -11.54 -1.74
C PRO A 21 -11.98 -12.10 -2.55
N LEU A 22 -12.37 -13.35 -2.24
CA LEU A 22 -13.45 -14.06 -2.93
C LEU A 22 -14.83 -13.42 -2.68
N PHE A 23 -15.11 -12.93 -1.47
CA PHE A 23 -16.43 -12.44 -1.06
C PHE A 23 -16.38 -11.03 -0.45
N ALA A 24 -16.02 -10.03 -1.24
CA ALA A 24 -15.86 -8.65 -0.75
C ALA A 24 -16.82 -7.62 -1.35
N TRP A 25 -17.99 -8.02 -1.85
CA TRP A 25 -19.07 -7.11 -2.31
C TRP A 25 -18.57 -5.89 -3.12
N PHE A 26 -17.88 -6.15 -4.24
CA PHE A 26 -17.33 -5.11 -5.12
C PHE A 26 -16.37 -4.12 -4.44
N ALA A 27 -15.72 -4.52 -3.33
CA ALA A 27 -14.74 -3.69 -2.67
C ALA A 27 -13.62 -3.28 -3.61
N ARG A 28 -13.16 -2.05 -3.42
CA ARG A 28 -12.01 -1.49 -4.11
C ARG A 28 -10.86 -1.29 -3.12
N PRO A 29 -9.63 -1.66 -3.50
CA PRO A 29 -8.47 -1.38 -2.67
C PRO A 29 -8.09 0.09 -2.78
N THR A 30 -7.63 0.64 -1.67
CA THR A 30 -6.97 1.94 -1.60
C THR A 30 -5.64 1.74 -0.90
N VAL A 31 -4.58 2.19 -1.54
CA VAL A 31 -3.22 2.15 -0.99
C VAL A 31 -2.92 3.50 -0.40
N THR A 32 -2.31 3.54 0.77
CA THR A 32 -1.84 4.77 1.39
C THR A 32 -0.33 4.81 1.36
N VAL A 33 0.24 5.94 0.96
CA VAL A 33 1.67 6.24 1.14
C VAL A 33 1.74 7.39 2.13
N ASP A 34 2.34 7.15 3.30
CA ASP A 34 2.43 8.13 4.40
C ASP A 34 1.07 8.74 4.77
N GLY A 35 0.05 7.90 4.79
CA GLY A 35 -1.34 8.29 5.10
C GLY A 35 -2.13 8.89 3.94
N VAL A 36 -1.50 9.21 2.81
CA VAL A 36 -2.19 9.73 1.61
C VAL A 36 -2.80 8.59 0.80
N GLY A 37 -4.13 8.58 0.68
CA GLY A 37 -4.87 7.52 0.00
C GLY A 37 -4.92 7.66 -1.52
N HIS A 38 -4.65 6.54 -2.21
CA HIS A 38 -4.65 6.41 -3.66
C HIS A 38 -5.52 5.21 -4.07
N PRO A 39 -6.63 5.43 -4.80
CA PRO A 39 -7.44 4.34 -5.33
C PRO A 39 -6.60 3.41 -6.20
N ALA A 40 -6.75 2.10 -5.99
CA ALA A 40 -5.95 1.10 -6.68
C ALA A 40 -6.82 0.05 -7.37
N GLN A 41 -6.18 -0.73 -8.25
CA GLN A 41 -6.78 -1.90 -8.89
C GLN A 41 -6.26 -3.17 -8.24
N TRP A 42 -7.04 -4.24 -8.30
CA TRP A 42 -6.57 -5.58 -7.90
C TRP A 42 -5.42 -6.04 -8.81
N GLY A 43 -4.54 -6.88 -8.29
CA GLY A 43 -3.34 -7.35 -9.00
C GLY A 43 -2.07 -6.62 -8.56
N THR A 44 -1.02 -6.70 -9.38
CA THR A 44 0.28 -6.10 -9.07
C THR A 44 0.35 -4.68 -9.64
N GLY A 45 0.71 -3.72 -8.79
CA GLY A 45 0.98 -2.34 -9.20
C GLY A 45 2.34 -1.86 -8.70
N THR A 46 2.87 -0.82 -9.33
CA THR A 46 4.13 -0.19 -8.94
C THR A 46 3.88 1.11 -8.19
N TRP A 47 4.55 1.28 -7.05
CA TRP A 47 4.34 2.41 -6.14
C TRP A 47 5.66 3.15 -5.93
N ALA A 48 5.62 4.48 -6.06
CA ALA A 48 6.75 5.33 -5.75
C ALA A 48 6.73 5.67 -4.26
N VAL A 49 7.81 5.34 -3.57
CA VAL A 49 8.01 5.63 -2.15
C VAL A 49 9.27 6.47 -1.96
N PRO A 50 9.30 7.40 -1.00
CA PRO A 50 10.56 7.97 -0.53
C PRO A 50 11.59 6.87 -0.20
N ASP A 51 12.85 7.14 -0.52
CA ASP A 51 14.01 6.27 -0.27
C ASP A 51 14.65 6.53 1.09
N ASP A 52 13.94 7.22 1.99
CA ASP A 52 14.38 7.50 3.37
C ASP A 52 14.24 6.29 4.30
N GLY A 53 13.55 5.24 3.86
CA GLY A 53 13.36 3.99 4.61
C GLY A 53 12.22 4.04 5.63
N ASP A 54 11.70 5.23 5.95
CA ASP A 54 10.66 5.43 6.95
C ASP A 54 9.24 5.47 6.36
N THR A 55 9.13 5.43 5.03
CA THR A 55 7.84 5.41 4.34
C THR A 55 6.94 4.28 4.85
N VAL A 56 5.70 4.62 5.17
CA VAL A 56 4.68 3.65 5.55
C VAL A 56 3.72 3.44 4.39
N ILE A 57 3.65 2.20 3.92
CA ILE A 57 2.59 1.78 3.01
C ILE A 57 1.46 1.15 3.83
N GLY A 58 0.25 1.60 3.55
CA GLY A 58 -0.97 0.99 4.05
C GLY A 58 -1.88 0.55 2.91
N VAL A 59 -2.79 -0.35 3.22
CA VAL A 59 -3.88 -0.76 2.34
C VAL A 59 -5.14 -0.87 3.17
N TYR A 60 -6.24 -0.35 2.64
CA TYR A 60 -7.58 -0.66 3.15
C TYR A 60 -8.52 -0.91 1.97
N LEU A 61 -9.60 -1.62 2.25
CA LEU A 61 -10.65 -1.92 1.30
C LEU A 61 -11.88 -1.10 1.67
N PHE A 62 -12.58 -0.60 0.66
CA PHE A 62 -13.87 0.03 0.84
C PHE A 62 -14.90 -0.70 0.00
N ASN A 63 -15.91 -1.28 0.66
CA ASN A 63 -17.17 -1.61 0.00
C ASN A 63 -18.09 -0.38 0.11
N ARG A 64 -19.15 -0.31 -0.70
CA ARG A 64 -20.07 0.84 -0.74
C ARG A 64 -20.59 1.33 0.63
N ALA A 65 -20.51 0.51 1.67
CA ALA A 65 -21.01 0.82 3.00
C ALA A 65 -19.90 1.13 4.03
N TRP A 66 -18.77 0.42 4.06
CA TRP A 66 -17.70 0.67 5.05
C TRP A 66 -16.28 0.27 4.60
N ARG A 67 -15.29 0.70 5.40
CA ARG A 67 -13.87 0.35 5.25
C ARG A 67 -13.51 -0.88 6.09
N PHE A 68 -12.70 -1.77 5.54
CA PHE A 68 -12.20 -2.98 6.21
C PHE A 68 -10.83 -3.37 5.67
N GLY A 69 -10.23 -4.41 6.22
CA GLY A 69 -8.97 -4.97 5.71
C GLY A 69 -7.78 -4.03 5.91
N ALA A 70 -7.85 -3.07 6.82
CA ALA A 70 -6.75 -2.14 7.07
C ALA A 70 -5.49 -2.91 7.49
N ALA A 71 -4.37 -2.60 6.84
CA ALA A 71 -3.04 -3.11 7.18
C ALA A 71 -1.99 -2.08 6.76
N SER A 72 -0.93 -1.93 7.53
CA SER A 72 0.20 -1.06 7.19
C SER A 72 1.53 -1.69 7.60
N VAL A 73 2.59 -1.31 6.90
CA VAL A 73 3.96 -1.76 7.17
C VAL A 73 4.93 -0.66 6.77
N SER A 74 6.03 -0.52 7.51
CA SER A 74 7.18 0.25 7.04
C SER A 74 7.79 -0.47 5.85
N VAL A 75 8.06 0.26 4.77
CA VAL A 75 8.65 -0.34 3.56
C VAL A 75 10.08 -0.79 3.84
N GLY A 76 10.85 -0.07 4.66
CA GLY A 76 12.21 -0.43 5.06
C GLY A 76 13.10 -0.71 3.84
N GLY A 77 13.68 -1.92 3.73
CA GLY A 77 14.44 -2.35 2.55
C GLY A 77 13.64 -3.08 1.47
N ALA A 78 12.34 -3.33 1.67
CA ALA A 78 11.54 -4.17 0.79
C ALA A 78 11.37 -3.57 -0.62
N THR A 79 11.51 -4.40 -1.64
CA THR A 79 11.28 -4.04 -3.06
C THR A 79 9.91 -4.52 -3.57
N ALA A 80 9.28 -5.45 -2.84
CA ALA A 80 7.97 -5.96 -3.15
C ALA A 80 7.17 -6.25 -1.87
N LEU A 81 5.87 -5.97 -1.91
CA LEU A 81 4.91 -6.22 -0.85
C LEU A 81 3.71 -7.01 -1.41
N GLU A 82 3.06 -7.80 -0.56
CA GLU A 82 1.80 -8.44 -0.86
C GLU A 82 0.77 -8.13 0.21
N TYR A 83 -0.41 -7.73 -0.23
CA TYR A 83 -1.59 -7.52 0.59
C TYR A 83 -2.58 -8.65 0.40
N ARG A 84 -3.10 -9.16 1.52
CA ARG A 84 -4.23 -10.10 1.57
C ARG A 84 -5.25 -9.63 2.61
N SER A 85 -6.54 -9.68 2.30
CA SER A 85 -7.59 -9.56 3.30
C SER A 85 -8.13 -10.93 3.70
N GLY A 86 -8.90 -10.98 4.79
CA GLY A 86 -9.75 -12.13 5.10
C GLY A 86 -10.82 -12.36 4.03
N LEU A 87 -11.50 -13.51 4.12
CA LEU A 87 -12.55 -13.92 3.19
C LEU A 87 -13.80 -13.02 3.26
N LEU A 88 -14.12 -12.54 4.45
CA LEU A 88 -15.26 -11.68 4.72
C LEU A 88 -14.84 -10.21 4.78
N PRO A 89 -15.76 -9.26 4.52
CA PRO A 89 -15.45 -7.83 4.45
C PRO A 89 -15.41 -7.18 5.84
N VAL A 90 -14.72 -7.82 6.78
CA VAL A 90 -14.55 -7.40 8.16
C VAL A 90 -13.14 -7.74 8.64
N GLY A 91 -12.70 -7.05 9.69
CA GLY A 91 -11.39 -7.29 10.30
C GLY A 91 -10.23 -6.64 9.54
N ALA A 92 -9.02 -6.94 10.01
CA ALA A 92 -7.77 -6.41 9.47
C ALA A 92 -7.29 -7.18 8.23
N GLY A 93 -6.49 -6.52 7.42
CA GLY A 93 -5.73 -7.17 6.35
C GLY A 93 -4.39 -7.67 6.87
N ARG A 94 -3.61 -8.26 5.97
CA ARG A 94 -2.21 -8.57 6.18
C ARG A 94 -1.41 -7.98 5.02
N LEU A 95 -0.37 -7.23 5.37
CA LEU A 95 0.60 -6.66 4.43
C LEU A 95 1.98 -7.18 4.84
N ALA A 96 2.71 -7.79 3.89
CA ALA A 96 4.00 -8.39 4.18
C ALA A 96 4.96 -8.25 2.98
N PRO A 97 6.29 -8.23 3.21
CA PRO A 97 7.27 -8.34 2.15
C PRO A 97 7.04 -9.59 1.29
N ARG A 98 7.18 -9.43 -0.02
CA ARG A 98 7.16 -10.50 -1.01
C ARG A 98 8.61 -10.74 -1.45
N GLY A 99 9.13 -11.94 -1.17
CA GLY A 99 10.46 -12.37 -1.63
C GLY A 99 10.49 -12.71 -3.11
#